data_AF-A0A925RAQ1-F1
#
_entry.id   AF-A0A925RAQ1-F1
#
_cell.length_a   1.000
_cell.length_b   1.000
_cell.length_c   1.000
_cell.angle_alpha   90.00
_cell.angle_beta   90.00
_cell.angle_gamma   90.00
#
_symmetry.space_group_name_H-M   'P 1'
#
loop_
_entity.id
_entity.type
_entity.pdbx_description
1 polymer ?
#
loop_
_entity_poly.entity_id
_entity_poly.type
_entity_poly.pdbx_seq_one_letter_code
_entity_poly.pdbx_strand_id
1 'polypeptide(L)'
;VGIGEVLTVEEGTVLRRKNPAAGGDPESVEHFGYFDGISNPLFTQQDLNDERPENKNRTHWDPEASLDLVLVDDPFSSQADAFGSYFVYRKLGQDVATFNVRVKALALALNTTEALAGAMVVGRFKDGTPVLKTDTPTPGPEIANDFNFREDRNGARCPLQSHIRKVNPRGTTPLTSLDSERRRRIVRRGIPYGKPMPGIADTPEPDANPAAPRGLLFMCFQQNVEDQFEFIQRTWVDNEHFPKGVLTLGLFGDTGDDALIGQDADESQRWPKKWGNSDAGTKSFNFESAVTLKGGEYFFAPSIPFLRSL
;
A
#
# COMPACT_ATOMS: atom_id res chain seq x y z
N VAL A 1 -19.58 0.73 34.22
CA VAL A 1 -20.14 -0.49 33.58
C VAL A 1 -20.25 -0.14 32.11
N GLY A 2 -19.53 -0.84 31.23
CA GLY A 2 -19.47 -0.51 29.80
C GLY A 2 -20.84 -0.67 29.14
N ILE A 3 -21.14 0.18 28.16
CA ILE A 3 -22.44 0.28 27.46
C ILE A 3 -22.52 -0.76 26.30
N GLY A 4 -21.72 -1.83 26.33
CA GLY A 4 -21.63 -2.78 25.23
C GLY A 4 -21.07 -4.15 25.63
N GLU A 5 -21.40 -5.15 24.83
CA GLU A 5 -20.90 -6.52 24.94
C GLU A 5 -19.73 -6.72 23.96
N VAL A 6 -18.62 -7.29 24.43
CA VAL A 6 -17.49 -7.65 23.56
C VAL A 6 -17.82 -8.95 22.85
N LEU A 7 -18.20 -8.85 21.57
CA LEU A 7 -18.56 -10.02 20.76
C LEU A 7 -17.34 -10.77 20.19
N THR A 8 -16.27 -10.05 19.90
CA THR A 8 -15.03 -10.63 19.34
C THR A 8 -13.83 -9.77 19.69
N VAL A 9 -12.65 -10.39 19.77
CA VAL A 9 -11.35 -9.72 19.91
C VAL A 9 -10.44 -10.23 18.81
N GLU A 10 -9.86 -9.30 18.05
CA GLU A 10 -8.84 -9.61 17.04
C GLU A 10 -7.51 -9.02 17.47
N GLU A 11 -6.52 -9.87 17.65
CA GLU A 11 -5.19 -9.46 18.10
C GLU A 11 -4.27 -9.19 16.89
N GLY A 12 -3.79 -7.95 16.82
CA GLY A 12 -2.73 -7.56 15.89
C GLY A 12 -1.35 -7.95 16.45
N THR A 13 -0.50 -8.53 15.61
CA THR A 13 0.89 -8.85 15.93
C THR A 13 1.83 -8.13 14.97
N VAL A 14 2.77 -7.35 15.52
CA VAL A 14 3.83 -6.75 14.70
C VAL A 14 4.76 -7.87 14.23
N LEU A 15 4.79 -8.08 12.93
CA LEU A 15 5.74 -9.00 12.29
C LEU A 15 6.96 -8.22 11.85
N ARG A 16 8.15 -8.73 12.15
CA ARG A 16 9.40 -8.12 11.69
C ARG A 16 10.35 -9.14 11.07
N ARG A 17 11.17 -8.68 10.13
CA ARG A 17 12.28 -9.45 9.55
C ARG A 17 13.51 -8.56 9.44
N LYS A 18 14.67 -9.08 9.86
CA LYS A 18 15.95 -8.38 9.75
C LYS A 18 16.21 -7.98 8.30
N ASN A 19 16.67 -6.75 8.14
CA ASN A 19 17.21 -6.26 6.88
C ASN A 19 18.75 -6.20 6.98
N PRO A 20 19.49 -7.20 6.46
CA PRO A 20 20.95 -7.21 6.51
C PRO A 20 21.60 -5.97 5.90
N ALA A 21 20.87 -5.24 5.06
CA ALA A 21 21.34 -4.06 4.35
C ALA A 21 21.11 -2.73 5.06
N ALA A 22 20.18 -2.69 6.02
CA ALA A 22 19.91 -1.54 6.86
C ALA A 22 20.57 -1.72 8.24
N GLY A 23 21.81 -2.21 8.27
CA GLY A 23 22.54 -2.46 9.51
C GLY A 23 22.03 -3.63 10.35
N GLY A 24 21.07 -4.42 9.84
CA GLY A 24 20.49 -5.56 10.54
C GLY A 24 19.27 -5.23 11.40
N ASP A 25 18.80 -3.97 11.38
CA ASP A 25 17.60 -3.58 12.09
C ASP A 25 16.36 -4.30 11.50
N PRO A 26 15.43 -4.74 12.36
CA PRO A 26 14.26 -5.49 11.92
C PRO A 26 13.19 -4.57 11.35
N GLU A 27 12.85 -4.79 10.08
CA GLU A 27 11.82 -4.05 9.35
C GLU A 27 10.44 -4.69 9.53
N SER A 28 9.39 -3.88 9.52
CA SER A 28 8.00 -4.38 9.59
C SER A 28 7.64 -5.10 8.29
N VAL A 29 6.97 -6.24 8.38
CA VAL A 29 6.63 -7.10 7.24
C VAL A 29 5.15 -7.52 7.30
N GLU A 30 4.50 -7.71 6.15
CA GLU A 30 3.15 -8.29 6.06
C GLU A 30 3.19 -9.77 5.64
N HIS A 31 2.04 -10.46 5.58
CA HIS A 31 2.01 -11.93 5.42
C HIS A 31 2.51 -12.46 4.07
N PHE A 32 2.51 -11.65 3.00
CA PHE A 32 3.14 -12.02 1.73
C PHE A 32 4.67 -11.88 1.76
N GLY A 33 5.22 -11.27 2.82
CA GLY A 33 6.65 -11.17 3.09
C GLY A 33 7.31 -9.90 2.59
N TYR A 34 6.53 -8.86 2.27
CA TYR A 34 7.03 -7.56 1.84
C TYR A 34 7.15 -6.61 3.03
N PHE A 35 8.19 -5.78 3.02
CA PHE A 35 8.27 -4.70 3.98
C PHE A 35 7.13 -3.69 3.76
N ASP A 36 6.45 -3.34 4.86
CA ASP A 36 5.32 -2.42 4.88
C ASP A 36 5.63 -1.22 5.80
N GLY A 37 4.83 -0.16 5.69
CA GLY A 37 4.98 1.06 6.48
C GLY A 37 6.01 2.05 5.92
N ILE A 38 6.67 1.74 4.80
CA ILE A 38 7.74 2.56 4.21
C ILE A 38 7.27 3.97 3.78
N SER A 39 6.09 4.06 3.15
CA SER A 39 5.60 5.33 2.59
C SER A 39 4.38 5.83 3.35
N ASN A 40 4.55 6.94 4.07
CA ASN A 40 3.50 7.66 4.79
C ASN A 40 3.59 9.17 4.53
N PRO A 41 2.45 9.89 4.55
CA PRO A 41 2.46 11.34 4.74
C PRO A 41 3.09 11.68 6.10
N LEU A 42 3.95 12.69 6.14
CA LEU A 42 4.62 13.15 7.36
C LEU A 42 4.15 14.56 7.73
N PHE A 43 3.98 14.78 9.04
CA PHE A 43 3.36 16.01 9.57
C PHE A 43 4.25 16.74 10.57
N THR A 44 5.04 16.00 11.35
CA THR A 44 5.89 16.60 12.38
C THR A 44 7.27 16.93 11.83
N GLN A 45 7.89 17.99 12.35
CA GLN A 45 9.26 18.34 11.97
C GLN A 45 10.24 17.20 12.29
N GLN A 46 10.00 16.46 13.38
CA GLN A 46 10.82 15.31 13.77
C GLN A 46 10.78 14.23 12.69
N ASP A 47 9.58 13.80 12.26
CA ASP A 47 9.46 12.79 11.21
C ASP A 47 10.11 13.25 9.90
N LEU A 48 9.97 14.53 9.55
CA LEU A 48 10.59 15.10 8.35
C LEU A 48 12.12 15.08 8.42
N ASN A 49 12.70 15.37 9.60
CA ASN A 49 14.15 15.32 9.81
C ASN A 49 14.67 13.88 9.77
N ASP A 50 13.94 12.93 10.36
CA ASP A 50 14.30 11.51 10.35
C ASP A 50 14.24 10.93 8.93
N GLU A 51 13.26 11.35 8.14
CA GLU A 51 13.11 10.96 6.73
C GLU A 51 14.13 11.69 5.83
N ARG A 52 14.53 12.92 6.15
CA ARG A 52 15.51 13.75 5.39
C ARG A 52 16.73 14.08 6.26
N PRO A 53 17.61 13.11 6.56
CA PRO A 53 18.84 13.42 7.28
C PRO A 53 19.69 14.41 6.46
N GLU A 54 20.41 15.32 7.12
CA GLU A 54 21.13 16.46 6.50
C GLU A 54 22.07 16.09 5.33
N ASN A 55 22.49 14.82 5.25
CA ASN A 55 23.36 14.28 4.23
C ASN A 55 22.63 13.64 3.02
N LYS A 56 21.30 13.65 2.98
CA LYS A 56 20.48 13.07 1.89
C LYS A 56 19.48 14.09 1.36
N ASN A 57 19.78 14.65 0.18
CA ASN A 57 18.81 15.46 -0.56
C ASN A 57 17.74 14.55 -1.17
N ARG A 58 16.50 14.62 -0.65
CA ARG A 58 15.34 14.04 -1.32
C ARG A 58 14.84 14.97 -2.40
N THR A 59 14.87 14.54 -3.65
CA THR A 59 14.60 15.42 -4.81
C THR A 59 13.43 14.95 -5.67
N HIS A 60 12.95 13.73 -5.47
CA HIS A 60 11.96 13.10 -6.34
C HIS A 60 10.59 12.93 -5.71
N TRP A 61 10.52 12.82 -4.38
CA TRP A 61 9.26 12.71 -3.64
C TRP A 61 9.34 13.41 -2.29
N ASP A 62 8.46 14.41 -2.13
CA ASP A 62 8.22 15.05 -0.85
C ASP A 62 7.17 14.24 -0.04
N PRO A 63 7.46 13.72 1.16
CA PRO A 63 6.46 13.05 1.98
C PRO A 63 5.59 14.00 2.83
N GLU A 64 5.97 15.28 2.96
CA GLU A 64 5.29 16.28 3.78
C GLU A 64 3.81 16.43 3.44
N ALA A 65 3.00 16.63 4.47
CA ALA A 65 1.58 16.86 4.38
C ALA A 65 1.13 17.89 5.41
N SER A 66 0.16 18.70 5.03
CA SER A 66 -0.54 19.59 5.95
C SER A 66 -1.50 18.78 6.85
N LEU A 67 -1.77 19.30 8.04
CA LEU A 67 -2.64 18.66 9.02
C LEU A 67 -4.07 18.46 8.51
N ASP A 68 -4.53 19.29 7.58
CA ASP A 68 -5.82 19.15 6.86
C ASP A 68 -5.89 17.91 5.95
N LEU A 69 -4.81 17.12 5.83
CA LEU A 69 -4.90 15.80 5.21
C LEU A 69 -5.55 14.77 6.15
N VAL A 70 -5.51 15.00 7.47
CA VAL A 70 -5.85 13.98 8.48
C VAL A 70 -6.73 14.49 9.62
N LEU A 71 -6.62 15.76 10.02
CA LEU A 71 -7.36 16.35 11.13
C LEU A 71 -8.62 17.07 10.64
N VAL A 72 -9.72 16.89 11.37
CA VAL A 72 -10.94 17.72 11.27
C VAL A 72 -11.27 18.30 12.64
N ASP A 73 -11.93 19.45 12.67
CA ASP A 73 -12.54 19.96 13.91
C ASP A 73 -13.47 18.89 14.49
N ASP A 74 -13.34 18.63 15.78
CA ASP A 74 -14.21 17.68 16.47
C ASP A 74 -15.61 18.30 16.65
N PRO A 75 -16.65 17.83 15.94
CA PRO A 75 -17.98 18.43 15.99
C PRO A 75 -18.67 18.22 17.35
N PHE A 76 -18.11 17.38 18.21
CA PHE A 76 -18.65 17.06 19.53
C PHE A 76 -17.98 17.83 20.67
N SER A 77 -17.00 18.69 20.36
CA SER A 77 -16.31 19.53 21.34
C SER A 77 -16.42 21.01 20.96
N SER A 78 -16.67 21.87 21.94
CA SER A 78 -16.63 23.32 21.76
C SER A 78 -15.29 23.94 22.21
N GLN A 79 -14.32 23.12 22.63
CA GLN A 79 -13.00 23.62 23.02
C GLN A 79 -12.20 24.02 21.78
N ALA A 80 -11.44 25.12 21.87
CA ALA A 80 -10.51 25.49 20.83
C ALA A 80 -9.45 24.40 20.62
N ASP A 81 -9.00 24.25 19.37
CA ASP A 81 -8.00 23.25 18.96
C ASP A 81 -8.36 21.80 19.31
N ALA A 82 -9.66 21.48 19.40
CA ALA A 82 -10.14 20.12 19.55
C ALA A 82 -10.34 19.47 18.18
N PHE A 83 -9.42 18.57 17.81
CA PHE A 83 -9.46 17.87 16.53
C PHE A 83 -9.71 16.37 16.70
N GLY A 84 -10.35 15.79 15.69
CA GLY A 84 -10.47 14.36 15.49
C GLY A 84 -10.01 13.95 14.08
N SER A 85 -10.26 12.69 13.74
CA SER A 85 -9.97 12.16 12.40
C SER A 85 -10.94 11.03 12.07
N TYR A 86 -11.33 10.89 10.81
CA TYR A 86 -12.07 9.72 10.38
C TYR A 86 -11.14 8.52 10.31
N PHE A 87 -11.61 7.39 10.79
CA PHE A 87 -10.86 6.15 10.90
C PHE A 87 -11.56 5.04 10.13
N VAL A 88 -10.84 4.41 9.21
CA VAL A 88 -11.33 3.26 8.45
C VAL A 88 -10.67 2.00 8.99
N TYR A 89 -11.47 0.99 9.30
CA TYR A 89 -10.99 -0.33 9.66
C TYR A 89 -11.48 -1.38 8.66
N ARG A 90 -10.57 -2.23 8.17
CA ARG A 90 -10.91 -3.41 7.36
C ARG A 90 -10.10 -4.62 7.82
N LYS A 91 -10.77 -5.73 8.09
CA LYS A 91 -10.10 -7.02 8.24
C LYS A 91 -9.89 -7.62 6.86
N LEU A 92 -8.64 -7.72 6.43
CA LEU A 92 -8.25 -8.27 5.13
C LEU A 92 -7.56 -9.61 5.34
N GLY A 93 -8.21 -10.71 4.96
CA GLY A 93 -7.58 -12.04 4.93
C GLY A 93 -6.58 -12.14 3.79
N GLN A 94 -5.43 -12.74 4.05
CA GLN A 94 -4.35 -12.92 3.07
C GLN A 94 -4.09 -14.41 2.84
N ASP A 95 -4.34 -14.88 1.62
CA ASP A 95 -4.02 -16.24 1.20
C ASP A 95 -2.60 -16.29 0.61
N VAL A 96 -1.64 -16.57 1.49
CA VAL A 96 -0.21 -16.61 1.14
C VAL A 96 0.09 -17.73 0.13
N ALA A 97 -0.63 -18.85 0.18
CA ALA A 97 -0.43 -19.96 -0.73
C ALA A 97 -0.87 -19.58 -2.15
N THR A 98 -2.07 -19.03 -2.28
CA THR A 98 -2.59 -18.53 -3.55
C THR A 98 -1.68 -17.44 -4.11
N PHE A 99 -1.31 -16.44 -3.32
CA PHE A 99 -0.38 -15.39 -3.74
C PHE A 99 0.91 -15.94 -4.36
N ASN A 100 1.58 -16.88 -3.68
CA ASN A 100 2.82 -17.48 -4.18
C ASN A 100 2.62 -18.27 -5.48
N VAL A 101 1.50 -19.00 -5.61
CA VAL A 101 1.15 -19.72 -6.84
C VAL A 101 0.97 -18.74 -8.00
N ARG A 102 0.29 -17.61 -7.77
CA ARG A 102 0.06 -16.56 -8.79
C ARG A 102 1.34 -15.84 -9.18
N VAL A 103 2.23 -15.52 -8.22
CA VAL A 103 3.57 -14.98 -8.50
C VAL A 103 4.37 -15.92 -9.40
N LYS A 104 4.38 -17.23 -9.09
CA LYS A 104 5.08 -18.22 -9.90
C LYS A 104 4.50 -18.34 -11.32
N ALA A 105 3.18 -18.34 -11.44
CA ALA A 105 2.51 -18.38 -12.74
C ALA A 105 2.82 -17.12 -13.58
N LEU A 106 2.80 -15.94 -12.96
CA LEU A 106 3.17 -14.69 -13.61
C LEU A 106 4.64 -14.69 -14.06
N ALA A 107 5.55 -15.15 -13.20
CA ALA A 107 6.98 -15.26 -13.51
C ALA A 107 7.23 -16.15 -14.74
N LEU A 108 6.57 -17.32 -14.79
CA LEU A 108 6.61 -18.22 -15.94
C LEU A 108 6.03 -17.55 -17.19
N ALA A 109 4.90 -16.85 -17.06
CA ALA A 109 4.24 -16.18 -18.19
C ALA A 109 5.12 -15.07 -18.79
N LEU A 110 5.89 -14.36 -17.98
CA LEU A 110 6.78 -13.27 -18.41
C LEU A 110 8.21 -13.72 -18.69
N ASN A 111 8.54 -15.00 -18.46
CA ASN A 111 9.91 -15.52 -18.54
C ASN A 111 10.89 -14.70 -17.68
N THR A 112 10.52 -14.49 -16.41
CA THR A 112 11.30 -13.73 -15.42
C THR A 112 11.39 -14.48 -14.08
N THR A 113 12.06 -13.90 -13.08
CA THR A 113 12.17 -14.47 -11.73
C THR A 113 10.89 -14.23 -10.91
N GLU A 114 10.61 -15.13 -9.97
CA GLU A 114 9.51 -14.95 -9.00
C GLU A 114 9.68 -13.67 -8.18
N ALA A 115 10.92 -13.31 -7.83
CA ALA A 115 11.23 -12.07 -7.12
C ALA A 115 10.81 -10.83 -7.92
N LEU A 116 11.13 -10.76 -9.21
CA LEU A 116 10.73 -9.64 -10.06
C LEU A 116 9.22 -9.63 -10.32
N ALA A 117 8.60 -10.78 -10.58
CA ALA A 117 7.15 -10.88 -10.79
C ALA A 117 6.38 -10.42 -9.55
N GLY A 118 6.77 -10.87 -8.37
CA GLY A 118 6.18 -10.41 -7.12
C GLY A 118 6.45 -8.92 -6.86
N ALA A 119 7.62 -8.40 -7.23
CA ALA A 119 7.94 -6.98 -7.11
C ALA A 119 7.13 -6.12 -8.10
N MET A 120 6.78 -6.67 -9.26
CA MET A 120 5.88 -6.04 -10.23
C MET A 120 4.43 -6.00 -9.75
N VAL A 121 3.98 -6.94 -8.92
CA VAL A 121 2.63 -6.93 -8.31
C VAL A 121 2.54 -5.83 -7.23
N VAL A 122 3.51 -5.79 -6.31
CA VAL A 122 3.49 -4.85 -5.19
C VAL A 122 4.02 -3.46 -5.59
N GLY A 123 5.01 -3.43 -6.48
CA GLY A 123 5.82 -2.26 -6.84
C GLY A 123 7.12 -2.13 -6.02
N ARG A 124 7.37 -3.06 -5.10
CA ARG A 124 8.63 -3.22 -4.35
C ARG A 124 8.97 -4.70 -4.23
N PHE A 125 10.26 -5.01 -4.16
CA PHE A 125 10.73 -6.32 -3.72
C PHE A 125 10.40 -6.55 -2.25
N LYS A 126 10.53 -7.81 -1.80
CA LYS A 126 10.26 -8.18 -0.41
C LYS A 126 11.13 -7.41 0.59
N ASP A 127 12.34 -7.01 0.19
CA ASP A 127 13.28 -6.20 0.99
C ASP A 127 12.98 -4.68 0.95
N GLY A 128 11.89 -4.26 0.32
CA GLY A 128 11.49 -2.87 0.20
C GLY A 128 12.11 -2.12 -0.98
N THR A 129 13.01 -2.73 -1.77
CA THR A 129 13.61 -2.11 -2.96
C THR A 129 12.52 -1.75 -3.98
N PRO A 130 12.42 -0.49 -4.46
CA PRO A 130 11.44 -0.13 -5.49
C PRO A 130 11.73 -0.81 -6.83
N VAL A 131 10.77 -1.54 -7.39
CA VAL A 131 10.92 -2.22 -8.71
C VAL A 131 11.13 -1.23 -9.86
N LEU A 132 10.79 0.04 -9.63
CA LEU A 132 11.08 1.13 -10.57
C LEU A 132 12.60 1.31 -10.81
N LYS A 133 13.43 1.07 -9.80
CA LYS A 133 14.85 1.43 -9.81
C LYS A 133 15.73 0.29 -10.36
N THR A 134 15.35 -0.95 -10.12
CA THR A 134 16.13 -2.15 -10.45
C THR A 134 15.19 -3.34 -10.68
N ASP A 135 15.67 -4.33 -11.44
CA ASP A 135 15.00 -5.61 -11.70
C ASP A 135 15.42 -6.73 -10.72
N THR A 136 16.29 -6.41 -9.76
CA THR A 136 16.76 -7.32 -8.71
C THR A 136 16.69 -6.64 -7.34
N PRO A 137 16.47 -7.40 -6.25
CA PRO A 137 16.53 -6.84 -4.90
C PRO A 137 17.95 -6.31 -4.64
N THR A 138 18.04 -5.06 -4.19
CA THR A 138 19.31 -4.42 -3.86
C THR A 138 19.31 -4.06 -2.39
N PRO A 139 19.89 -4.92 -1.53
CA PRO A 139 20.01 -4.63 -0.12
C PRO A 139 20.85 -3.35 0.05
N GLY A 140 20.26 -2.26 0.57
CA GLY A 140 21.01 -1.12 1.08
C GLY A 140 20.15 -0.10 1.83
N PRO A 141 20.77 0.96 2.39
CA PRO A 141 20.08 2.07 3.08
C PRO A 141 19.25 2.96 2.15
N GLU A 142 19.07 2.55 0.90
CA GLU A 142 18.10 3.04 -0.07
C GLU A 142 16.92 2.07 -0.19
N ILE A 143 16.25 1.79 0.94
CA ILE A 143 14.78 1.63 0.93
C ILE A 143 14.17 3.00 0.58
N ALA A 144 14.59 3.56 -0.55
CA ALA A 144 14.39 4.96 -0.88
C ALA A 144 12.91 5.12 -1.21
N ASN A 145 12.23 5.92 -0.40
CA ASN A 145 10.94 6.44 -0.76
C ASN A 145 11.06 7.66 -1.70
N ASP A 146 12.28 8.10 -2.00
CA ASP A 146 12.59 9.24 -2.89
C ASP A 146 12.61 8.84 -4.37
N PHE A 147 11.43 8.56 -4.93
CA PHE A 147 11.23 8.35 -6.36
C PHE A 147 9.84 8.80 -6.80
N ASN A 148 9.67 9.02 -8.09
CA ASN A 148 8.38 9.21 -8.74
C ASN A 148 8.35 8.42 -10.06
N PHE A 149 7.20 8.38 -10.73
CA PHE A 149 7.02 7.57 -11.94
C PHE A 149 7.12 8.38 -13.25
N ARG A 150 7.65 9.61 -13.22
CA ARG A 150 7.66 10.53 -14.38
C ARG A 150 8.47 10.00 -15.55
N GLU A 151 9.55 9.26 -15.28
CA GLU A 151 10.40 8.61 -16.30
C GLU A 151 9.95 7.18 -16.65
N ASP A 152 8.83 6.73 -16.09
CA ASP A 152 8.28 5.40 -16.33
C ASP A 152 6.77 5.49 -16.60
N ARG A 153 6.33 6.50 -17.36
CA ARG A 153 4.89 6.77 -17.62
C ARG A 153 4.16 5.58 -18.26
N ASN A 154 4.88 4.75 -19.00
CA ASN A 154 4.33 3.58 -19.67
C ASN A 154 4.30 2.31 -18.79
N GLY A 155 4.94 2.34 -17.61
CA GLY A 155 5.01 1.22 -16.67
C GLY A 155 5.88 0.06 -17.15
N ALA A 156 6.99 0.37 -17.83
CA ALA A 156 7.93 -0.65 -18.30
C ALA A 156 8.83 -1.19 -17.17
N ARG A 157 9.05 -0.39 -16.11
CA ARG A 157 9.82 -0.78 -14.92
C ARG A 157 8.90 -1.14 -13.76
N CYS A 158 8.04 -0.21 -13.34
CA CYS A 158 6.99 -0.45 -12.35
C CYS A 158 5.64 -0.47 -13.07
N PRO A 159 5.00 -1.65 -13.24
CA PRO A 159 3.72 -1.75 -13.94
C PRO A 159 2.67 -0.79 -13.39
N LEU A 160 1.78 -0.31 -14.25
CA LEU A 160 0.75 0.66 -13.86
C LEU A 160 -0.25 0.11 -12.84
N GLN A 161 -0.49 -1.21 -12.90
CA GLN A 161 -1.29 -2.00 -11.97
C GLN A 161 -0.57 -2.38 -10.66
N SER A 162 0.70 -2.00 -10.48
CA SER A 162 1.42 -2.30 -9.23
C SER A 162 0.76 -1.60 -8.06
N HIS A 163 0.61 -2.30 -6.94
CA HIS A 163 -0.14 -1.80 -5.79
C HIS A 163 0.29 -0.39 -5.35
N ILE A 164 1.58 -0.16 -5.08
CA ILE A 164 2.06 1.15 -4.62
C ILE A 164 1.82 2.28 -5.63
N ARG A 165 1.71 1.94 -6.93
CA ARG A 165 1.57 2.90 -8.02
C ARG A 165 0.10 3.25 -8.26
N LYS A 166 -0.80 2.28 -8.08
CA LYS A 166 -2.25 2.49 -8.04
C LYS A 166 -2.63 3.39 -6.87
N VAL A 167 -2.17 3.09 -5.66
CA VAL A 167 -2.56 3.84 -4.44
C VAL A 167 -1.82 5.17 -4.26
N ASN A 168 -0.71 5.38 -4.96
CA ASN A 168 0.01 6.66 -4.99
C ASN A 168 0.76 6.83 -6.33
N PRO A 169 0.13 7.46 -7.35
CA PRO A 169 0.71 7.65 -8.68
C PRO A 169 1.87 8.66 -8.76
N ARG A 170 2.18 9.37 -7.67
CA ARG A 170 3.31 10.31 -7.52
C ARG A 170 3.43 11.35 -8.65
N GLY A 171 2.31 11.99 -8.98
CA GLY A 171 2.20 13.05 -9.98
C GLY A 171 2.10 12.54 -11.41
N THR A 172 1.64 11.30 -11.60
CA THR A 172 1.43 10.72 -12.93
C THR A 172 -0.04 10.48 -13.27
N THR A 173 -0.97 10.87 -12.40
CA THR A 173 -2.41 10.88 -12.73
C THR A 173 -2.68 11.86 -13.86
N PRO A 174 -3.29 11.43 -14.98
CA PRO A 174 -3.63 12.34 -16.07
C PRO A 174 -4.63 13.41 -15.64
N LEU A 175 -4.54 14.58 -16.28
CA LEU A 175 -5.46 15.71 -16.09
C LEU A 175 -5.61 16.21 -14.64
N THR A 176 -4.66 15.86 -13.76
CA THR A 176 -4.68 16.18 -12.33
C THR A 176 -3.36 16.83 -11.92
N SER A 177 -3.41 17.87 -11.10
CA SER A 177 -2.19 18.47 -10.53
C SER A 177 -1.60 17.59 -9.43
N LEU A 178 -0.28 17.67 -9.21
CA LEU A 178 0.38 16.92 -8.14
C LEU A 178 -0.26 17.20 -6.76
N ASP A 179 -0.59 18.46 -6.46
CA ASP A 179 -1.21 18.83 -5.18
C ASP A 179 -2.60 18.20 -5.01
N SER A 180 -3.40 18.18 -6.07
CA SER A 180 -4.73 17.56 -6.03
C SER A 180 -4.64 16.03 -5.90
N GLU A 181 -3.66 15.40 -6.54
CA GLU A 181 -3.40 13.98 -6.38
C GLU A 181 -2.93 13.65 -4.94
N ARG A 182 -2.04 14.48 -4.37
CA ARG A 182 -1.50 14.29 -3.02
C ARG A 182 -2.54 14.44 -1.92
N ARG A 183 -3.63 15.17 -2.15
CA ARG A 183 -4.77 15.26 -1.21
C ARG A 183 -5.54 13.94 -1.06
N ARG A 184 -5.32 12.98 -1.95
CA ARG A 184 -5.93 11.63 -1.86
C ARG A 184 -5.22 10.72 -0.86
N ARG A 185 -4.00 11.06 -0.44
CA ARG A 185 -3.16 10.22 0.45
C ARG A 185 -3.87 9.95 1.78
N ILE A 186 -3.63 8.77 2.34
CA ILE A 186 -4.13 8.31 3.65
C ILE A 186 -2.98 8.05 4.62
N VAL A 187 -3.24 8.11 5.92
CA VAL A 187 -2.28 7.78 6.97
C VAL A 187 -2.53 6.35 7.45
N ARG A 188 -1.69 5.40 7.03
CA ARG A 188 -1.88 3.97 7.34
C ARG A 188 -1.32 3.63 8.72
N ARG A 189 -2.06 2.84 9.49
CA ARG A 189 -1.72 2.33 10.83
C ARG A 189 -2.07 0.85 10.97
N GLY A 190 -2.08 0.13 9.86
CA GLY A 190 -2.43 -1.29 9.82
C GLY A 190 -1.45 -2.17 10.59
N ILE A 191 -1.93 -3.33 11.05
CA ILE A 191 -1.13 -4.34 11.76
C ILE A 191 -1.52 -5.74 11.29
N PRO A 192 -0.57 -6.66 11.05
CA PRO A 192 -0.91 -8.04 10.73
C PRO A 192 -1.69 -8.73 11.85
N TYR A 193 -2.57 -9.67 11.52
CA TYR A 193 -3.17 -10.62 12.49
C TYR A 193 -2.86 -12.05 12.09
N GLY A 194 -2.90 -12.96 13.06
CA GLY A 194 -2.55 -14.37 12.87
C GLY A 194 -1.04 -14.61 12.78
N LYS A 195 -0.63 -15.86 13.01
CA LYS A 195 0.78 -16.27 12.92
C LYS A 195 1.25 -16.21 11.46
N PRO A 196 2.52 -15.88 11.17
CA PRO A 196 3.03 -15.84 9.80
C PRO A 196 3.41 -17.24 9.29
N MET A 197 3.51 -17.40 7.97
CA MET A 197 4.05 -18.62 7.37
C MET A 197 5.56 -18.70 7.66
N PRO A 198 6.16 -19.91 7.68
CA PRO A 198 7.61 -20.04 7.85
C PRO A 198 8.40 -19.18 6.86
N GLY A 199 9.39 -18.44 7.35
CA GLY A 199 10.28 -17.59 6.54
C GLY A 199 9.76 -16.19 6.19
N ILE A 200 8.54 -15.83 6.61
CA ILE A 200 8.00 -14.47 6.38
C ILE A 200 8.58 -13.46 7.37
N ALA A 201 8.62 -13.83 8.66
CA ALA A 201 9.08 -12.99 9.75
C ALA A 201 10.01 -13.77 10.68
N ASP A 202 10.87 -13.06 11.39
CA ASP A 202 11.79 -13.60 12.40
C ASP A 202 11.05 -13.84 13.73
N THR A 203 9.90 -14.51 13.67
CA THR A 203 9.09 -14.89 14.83
C THR A 203 9.50 -16.27 15.37
N PRO A 204 9.46 -16.51 16.69
CA PRO A 204 9.74 -17.83 17.24
C PRO A 204 8.67 -18.89 16.93
N GLU A 205 7.45 -18.50 16.53
CA GLU A 205 6.32 -19.42 16.36
C GLU A 205 5.54 -19.20 15.05
N PRO A 206 6.10 -19.56 13.88
CA PRO A 206 5.35 -19.56 12.62
C PRO A 206 4.29 -20.67 12.60
N ASP A 207 3.23 -20.47 11.80
CA ASP A 207 2.22 -21.49 11.53
C ASP A 207 2.28 -21.88 10.05
N ALA A 208 2.66 -23.13 9.78
CA ALA A 208 2.78 -23.70 8.44
C ALA A 208 1.44 -24.12 7.82
N ASN A 209 0.33 -24.07 8.56
CA ASN A 209 -1.00 -24.39 8.04
C ASN A 209 -1.47 -23.31 7.06
N PRO A 210 -1.61 -23.60 5.75
CA PRO A 210 -2.05 -22.61 4.77
C PRO A 210 -3.49 -22.14 5.00
N ALA A 211 -4.32 -22.93 5.68
CA ALA A 211 -5.71 -22.59 5.99
C ALA A 211 -5.86 -21.76 7.28
N ALA A 212 -4.79 -21.56 8.06
CA ALA A 212 -4.90 -20.78 9.29
C ALA A 212 -5.18 -19.30 8.99
N PRO A 213 -6.16 -18.68 9.69
CA PRO A 213 -6.56 -17.31 9.42
C PRO A 213 -5.42 -16.34 9.71
N ARG A 214 -5.07 -15.56 8.70
CA ARG A 214 -4.02 -14.55 8.78
C ARG A 214 -4.31 -13.43 7.79
N GLY A 215 -3.74 -12.26 8.05
CA GLY A 215 -3.82 -11.16 7.12
C GLY A 215 -3.52 -9.82 7.78
N LEU A 216 -4.17 -8.78 7.30
CA LEU A 216 -3.95 -7.41 7.76
C LEU A 216 -5.21 -6.84 8.40
N LEU A 217 -5.09 -6.32 9.62
CA LEU A 217 -6.05 -5.37 10.17
C LEU A 217 -5.70 -4.01 9.56
N PHE A 218 -6.25 -3.75 8.39
CA PHE A 218 -6.02 -2.49 7.69
C PHE A 218 -6.70 -1.37 8.46
N MET A 219 -5.93 -0.31 8.68
CA MET A 219 -6.35 0.85 9.45
C MET A 219 -5.79 2.10 8.77
N CYS A 220 -6.62 3.10 8.53
CA CYS A 220 -6.14 4.40 8.08
C CYS A 220 -6.95 5.57 8.61
N PHE A 221 -6.25 6.70 8.72
CA PHE A 221 -6.80 8.00 9.13
C PHE A 221 -6.79 8.98 7.96
N GLN A 222 -7.80 9.85 7.94
CA GLN A 222 -8.03 10.83 6.89
C GLN A 222 -8.96 11.96 7.36
N GLN A 223 -8.91 13.10 6.67
CA GLN A 223 -9.85 14.20 6.88
C GLN A 223 -11.21 13.90 6.23
N ASN A 224 -11.24 13.22 5.09
CA ASN A 224 -12.46 12.89 4.34
C ASN A 224 -12.37 11.47 3.77
N VAL A 225 -13.26 10.59 4.22
CA VAL A 225 -13.30 9.17 3.79
C VAL A 225 -13.61 9.03 2.30
N GLU A 226 -14.55 9.83 1.78
CA GLU A 226 -14.96 9.81 0.37
C GLU A 226 -13.80 10.24 -0.54
N ASP A 227 -13.13 11.34 -0.20
CA ASP A 227 -12.06 11.92 -1.00
C ASP A 227 -10.72 11.18 -0.90
N GLN A 228 -10.54 10.29 0.08
CA GLN A 228 -9.27 9.64 0.36
C GLN A 228 -9.40 8.12 0.24
N PHE A 229 -9.81 7.41 1.30
CA PHE A 229 -9.88 5.95 1.29
C PHE A 229 -10.81 5.40 0.20
N GLU A 230 -12.04 5.88 0.09
CA GLU A 230 -12.98 5.39 -0.92
C GLU A 230 -12.56 5.79 -2.32
N PHE A 231 -12.03 7.00 -2.50
CA PHE A 231 -11.50 7.44 -3.78
C PHE A 231 -10.36 6.54 -4.26
N ILE A 232 -9.38 6.23 -3.40
CA ILE A 232 -8.28 5.34 -3.75
C ILE A 232 -8.83 3.96 -4.15
N GLN A 233 -9.72 3.37 -3.34
CA GLN A 233 -10.26 2.04 -3.60
C GLN A 233 -11.07 2.03 -4.92
N ARG A 234 -12.07 2.90 -5.05
CA ARG A 234 -13.04 2.86 -6.16
C ARG A 234 -12.48 3.45 -7.46
N THR A 235 -11.76 4.56 -7.37
CA THR A 235 -11.36 5.34 -8.55
C THR A 235 -10.00 4.90 -9.10
N TRP A 236 -9.11 4.38 -8.26
CA TRP A 236 -7.76 3.96 -8.66
C TRP A 236 -7.60 2.45 -8.66
N VAL A 237 -7.81 1.81 -7.50
CA VAL A 237 -7.54 0.39 -7.27
C VAL A 237 -8.46 -0.49 -8.12
N ASP A 238 -9.78 -0.32 -8.01
CA ASP A 238 -10.78 -1.15 -8.73
C ASP A 238 -11.05 -0.68 -10.17
N ASN A 239 -10.32 0.34 -10.66
CA ASN A 239 -10.53 0.92 -11.98
C ASN A 239 -9.51 0.37 -13.00
N GLU A 240 -9.97 -0.51 -13.88
CA GLU A 240 -9.16 -1.12 -14.96
C GLU A 240 -8.60 -0.12 -15.98
N HIS A 241 -9.25 1.03 -16.12
CA HIS A 241 -8.82 2.09 -17.02
C HIS A 241 -7.84 3.06 -16.35
N PHE A 242 -7.68 3.01 -15.03
CA PHE A 242 -6.75 3.90 -14.35
C PHE A 242 -5.30 3.39 -14.43
N PRO A 243 -4.31 4.23 -14.82
CA PRO A 243 -4.43 5.64 -15.19
C PRO A 243 -4.60 5.92 -16.69
N LYS A 244 -4.35 4.96 -17.59
CA LYS A 244 -4.26 5.22 -19.05
C LYS A 244 -5.57 5.66 -19.71
N GLY A 245 -6.66 4.99 -19.40
CA GLY A 245 -7.98 5.22 -19.99
C GLY A 245 -8.65 6.53 -19.54
N VAL A 246 -8.10 7.24 -18.54
CA VAL A 246 -8.58 8.57 -18.15
C VAL A 246 -8.54 9.55 -19.32
N LEU A 247 -7.47 9.51 -20.15
CA LEU A 247 -7.31 10.42 -21.30
C LEU A 247 -8.26 10.09 -22.46
N THR A 248 -8.81 8.89 -22.49
CA THR A 248 -9.61 8.38 -23.61
C THR A 248 -11.05 8.10 -23.19
N LEU A 249 -11.46 8.56 -22.00
CA LEU A 249 -12.80 8.31 -21.43
C LEU A 249 -13.16 6.81 -21.38
N GLY A 250 -12.18 5.96 -21.10
CA GLY A 250 -12.35 4.50 -21.05
C GLY A 250 -12.42 3.82 -22.43
N LEU A 251 -12.36 4.57 -23.53
CA LEU A 251 -12.45 4.00 -24.88
C LEU A 251 -11.18 3.23 -25.30
N PHE A 252 -10.02 3.64 -24.77
CA PHE A 252 -8.72 3.01 -25.06
C PHE A 252 -7.81 3.05 -23.83
N GLY A 253 -7.42 1.90 -23.29
CA GLY A 253 -6.51 1.87 -22.14
C GLY A 253 -6.97 0.84 -21.14
N ASP A 254 -6.51 -0.39 -21.35
CA ASP A 254 -6.70 -1.47 -20.41
C ASP A 254 -5.39 -1.60 -19.61
N THR A 255 -5.39 -1.07 -18.39
CA THR A 255 -4.29 -1.27 -17.45
C THR A 255 -4.49 -2.56 -16.66
N GLY A 256 -5.75 -2.91 -16.41
CA GLY A 256 -6.20 -3.75 -15.33
C GLY A 256 -6.31 -2.99 -14.01
N ASP A 257 -7.04 -3.58 -13.08
CA ASP A 257 -7.15 -3.12 -11.70
C ASP A 257 -5.82 -3.35 -10.92
N ASP A 258 -5.81 -3.03 -9.64
CA ASP A 258 -4.68 -3.30 -8.75
C ASP A 258 -4.47 -4.82 -8.57
N ALA A 259 -3.28 -5.30 -8.90
CA ALA A 259 -2.99 -6.73 -8.88
C ALA A 259 -2.96 -7.37 -7.49
N LEU A 260 -3.00 -6.59 -6.40
CA LEU A 260 -2.92 -7.08 -5.02
C LEU A 260 -4.28 -7.01 -4.31
N ILE A 261 -4.97 -5.88 -4.41
CA ILE A 261 -6.21 -5.61 -3.66
C ILE A 261 -7.40 -5.18 -4.54
N GLY A 262 -7.25 -5.22 -5.87
CA GLY A 262 -8.36 -5.06 -6.80
C GLY A 262 -9.43 -6.12 -6.52
N GLN A 263 -10.69 -5.71 -6.62
CA GLN A 263 -11.84 -6.56 -6.30
C GLN A 263 -12.54 -7.14 -7.53
N ASP A 264 -12.00 -6.93 -8.74
CA ASP A 264 -12.50 -7.56 -9.95
C ASP A 264 -11.75 -8.86 -10.22
N ALA A 265 -12.45 -9.99 -10.17
CA ALA A 265 -11.84 -11.31 -10.28
C ALA A 265 -11.59 -11.73 -11.74
N ASP A 266 -12.28 -11.12 -12.71
CA ASP A 266 -12.30 -11.60 -14.09
C ASP A 266 -11.33 -10.82 -15.02
N GLU A 267 -10.78 -9.70 -14.55
CA GLU A 267 -10.01 -8.80 -15.41
C GLU A 267 -8.51 -9.07 -15.46
N SER A 268 -7.95 -8.94 -16.67
CA SER A 268 -6.55 -9.27 -16.93
C SER A 268 -5.67 -8.03 -16.99
N GLN A 269 -4.69 -7.93 -16.09
CA GLN A 269 -3.75 -6.81 -16.10
C GLN A 269 -2.74 -6.91 -17.26
N ARG A 270 -2.14 -5.77 -17.64
CA ARG A 270 -1.18 -5.67 -18.77
C ARG A 270 0.25 -5.53 -18.29
N TRP A 271 0.99 -6.63 -18.28
CA TRP A 271 2.34 -6.73 -17.70
C TRP A 271 3.44 -6.44 -18.73
N PRO A 272 4.51 -5.71 -18.40
CA PRO A 272 5.62 -5.51 -19.33
C PRO A 272 6.31 -6.84 -19.63
N LYS A 273 6.52 -7.19 -20.91
CA LYS A 273 7.18 -8.45 -21.29
C LYS A 273 8.65 -8.49 -20.90
N LYS A 274 9.29 -7.32 -20.79
CA LYS A 274 10.69 -7.18 -20.39
C LYS A 274 10.83 -5.91 -19.56
N TRP A 275 11.38 -6.05 -18.36
CA TRP A 275 11.61 -4.91 -17.47
C TRP A 275 12.48 -3.85 -18.14
N GLY A 276 12.08 -2.58 -18.02
CA GLY A 276 12.82 -1.44 -18.55
C GLY A 276 12.78 -1.27 -20.08
N ASN A 277 12.09 -2.16 -20.81
CA ASN A 277 11.98 -2.08 -22.26
C ASN A 277 10.52 -1.88 -22.69
N SER A 278 10.15 -0.62 -22.99
CA SER A 278 8.82 -0.27 -23.48
C SER A 278 8.48 -0.90 -24.83
N ASP A 279 9.49 -1.15 -25.67
CA ASP A 279 9.31 -1.63 -27.05
C ASP A 279 9.01 -3.13 -27.09
N ALA A 280 9.27 -3.85 -25.99
CA ALA A 280 8.90 -5.26 -25.84
C ALA A 280 7.37 -5.46 -25.76
N GLY A 281 6.61 -4.39 -25.50
CA GLY A 281 5.16 -4.43 -25.33
C GLY A 281 4.72 -5.14 -24.04
N THR A 282 3.42 -5.42 -23.94
CA THR A 282 2.80 -6.03 -22.76
C THR A 282 2.22 -7.41 -23.03
N LYS A 283 2.03 -8.19 -21.97
CA LYS A 283 1.33 -9.47 -21.95
C LYS A 283 0.14 -9.39 -21.00
N SER A 284 -0.99 -9.92 -21.42
CA SER A 284 -2.19 -10.06 -20.58
C SER A 284 -2.00 -11.22 -19.61
N PHE A 285 -2.28 -11.00 -18.34
CA PHE A 285 -2.33 -12.02 -17.30
C PHE A 285 -3.18 -11.49 -16.16
N ASN A 286 -4.23 -12.20 -15.79
CA ASN A 286 -5.01 -11.93 -14.59
C ASN A 286 -4.21 -12.45 -13.39
N PHE A 287 -3.85 -11.62 -12.41
CA PHE A 287 -3.14 -12.10 -11.22
C PHE A 287 -4.04 -12.81 -10.22
N GLU A 288 -5.36 -12.59 -10.27
CA GLU A 288 -6.37 -13.01 -9.29
C GLU A 288 -6.08 -12.47 -7.87
N SER A 289 -7.12 -12.06 -7.15
CA SER A 289 -6.94 -11.50 -5.80
C SER A 289 -6.58 -12.58 -4.78
N ALA A 290 -5.49 -12.38 -4.05
CA ALA A 290 -5.11 -13.20 -2.89
C ALA A 290 -5.55 -12.55 -1.56
N VAL A 291 -6.36 -11.50 -1.63
CA VAL A 291 -6.84 -10.72 -0.47
C VAL A 291 -8.35 -10.76 -0.42
N THR A 292 -8.92 -11.05 0.76
CA THR A 292 -10.37 -11.11 0.94
C THR A 292 -10.81 -10.16 2.05
N LEU A 293 -11.74 -9.24 1.76
CA LEU A 293 -12.41 -8.46 2.79
C LEU A 293 -13.25 -9.38 3.69
N LYS A 294 -12.99 -9.37 5.00
CA LYS A 294 -13.72 -10.13 6.01
C LYS A 294 -14.71 -9.30 6.83
N GLY A 295 -14.77 -7.99 6.56
CA GLY A 295 -15.57 -7.02 7.28
C GLY A 295 -14.77 -5.76 7.58
N GLY A 296 -15.47 -4.72 8.01
CA GLY A 296 -14.91 -3.41 8.31
C GLY A 296 -15.97 -2.43 8.74
N GLU A 297 -15.55 -1.26 9.16
CA GLU A 297 -16.44 -0.17 9.55
C GLU A 297 -15.70 1.18 9.47
N TYR A 298 -16.47 2.26 9.33
CA TYR A 298 -16.00 3.63 9.45
C TYR A 298 -16.30 4.20 10.82
N PHE A 299 -15.32 4.85 11.40
CA PHE A 299 -15.41 5.46 12.72
C PHE A 299 -14.96 6.92 12.66
N PHE A 300 -15.23 7.62 13.76
CA PHE A 300 -14.61 8.89 14.07
C PHE A 300 -13.77 8.70 15.33
N ALA A 301 -12.50 9.11 15.29
CA ALA A 301 -11.63 9.19 16.46
C ALA A 301 -11.76 10.61 17.04
N PRO A 302 -12.55 10.80 18.10
CA PRO A 302 -12.84 12.14 18.61
C PRO A 302 -11.69 12.69 19.45
N SER A 303 -11.77 13.97 19.78
CA SER A 303 -10.80 14.64 20.62
C SER A 303 -10.83 14.13 22.07
N ILE A 304 -9.69 14.23 22.75
CA ILE A 304 -9.59 13.92 24.19
C ILE A 304 -10.57 14.78 25.04
N PRO A 305 -10.73 16.10 24.78
CA PRO A 305 -11.74 16.90 25.45
C PRO A 305 -13.17 16.34 25.38
N PHE A 306 -13.63 15.88 24.22
CA PHE A 306 -14.94 15.25 24.08
C PHE A 306 -15.05 13.97 24.92
N LEU A 307 -14.05 13.08 24.86
CA LEU A 307 -14.10 11.84 25.62
C LEU A 307 -14.12 12.07 27.14
N ARG A 308 -13.52 13.17 27.62
CA ARG A 308 -13.51 13.55 29.04
C ARG A 308 -14.82 14.20 29.51
N SER A 309 -15.68 14.65 28.60
CA SER A 309 -16.95 15.30 28.96
C SER A 309 -18.15 14.35 29.06
N LEU A 310 -17.98 13.08 28.66
CA LEU A 310 -18.95 11.99 28.80
C LEU A 310 -18.96 11.42 30.23
#